data_AF-A0A8X8BM92-F1
#
_entry.id   AF-A0A8X8BM92-F1
#
_cell.length_a   1.000
_cell.length_b   1.000
_cell.length_c   1.000
_cell.angle_alpha   90.00
_cell.angle_beta   90.00
_cell.angle_gamma   90.00
#
_symmetry.space_group_name_H-M   'P 1'
#
loop_
_entity.id
_entity.type
_entity.pdbx_description
1 polymer ?
#
loop_
_entity_poly.entity_id
_entity_poly.type
_entity_poly.pdbx_seq_one_letter_code
_entity_poly.pdbx_strand_id
1 'polypeptide(L)'
;MMDSEISIMFQCPSSQGLTEEEVHVDLSPRYNRCRLPQYEPQIEVIWQQKCSEKPWLFNGSKFRIHSVSLKRGILYIRLGLTCYRDFIATNWALEAPFLQQQGLKDLGNSQAYLAEPLGVGAMLHTIDDKFVFLRRSQQVGEAPGQIDIPGGHPEPKTCSCPPTSTSSLLVNSRFATAISMYSPLSSPYSLQLY
;
A
#
# COMPACT_ATOMS: atom_id res chain seq x y z
N MET A 1 24.81 1.49 -5.00
CA MET A 1 24.05 2.46 -4.17
C MET A 1 22.63 1.95 -4.12
N MET A 2 22.10 1.67 -2.93
CA MET A 2 20.65 1.44 -2.79
C MET A 2 19.95 2.78 -2.94
N ASP A 3 18.84 2.78 -3.66
CA ASP A 3 17.94 3.93 -3.75
C ASP A 3 17.39 4.22 -2.34
N SER A 4 17.56 5.45 -1.86
CA SER A 4 17.08 5.86 -0.52
C SER A 4 15.55 5.94 -0.43
N GLU A 5 14.86 5.93 -1.57
CA GLU A 5 13.40 6.07 -1.66
C GLU A 5 12.68 4.73 -1.52
N ILE A 6 13.38 3.60 -1.71
CA ILE A 6 12.79 2.25 -1.69
C ILE A 6 13.41 1.41 -0.57
N SER A 7 12.55 0.83 0.26
CA SER A 7 12.95 -0.16 1.27
C SER A 7 12.27 -1.50 1.02
N ILE A 8 13.02 -2.60 1.15
CA ILE A 8 12.50 -3.95 0.98
C ILE A 8 12.00 -4.45 2.34
N MET A 9 10.68 -4.60 2.49
CA MET A 9 10.08 -5.17 3.70
C MET A 9 10.24 -6.69 3.79
N PHE A 10 10.18 -7.36 2.63
CA PHE A 10 10.24 -8.81 2.54
C PHE A 10 10.81 -9.19 1.17
N GLN A 11 11.72 -10.17 1.19
CA GLN A 11 12.22 -10.81 -0.02
C GLN A 11 11.88 -12.29 0.08
N CYS A 12 11.17 -12.80 -0.93
CA CYS A 12 10.89 -14.22 -1.03
C CYS A 12 12.22 -15.00 -1.13
N PRO A 13 12.44 -16.02 -0.28
CA PRO A 13 13.66 -16.82 -0.34
C PRO A 13 13.72 -17.72 -1.58
N SER A 14 12.56 -18.03 -2.17
CA SER A 14 12.43 -18.83 -3.39
C SER A 14 12.38 -17.94 -4.62
N SER A 15 13.17 -18.27 -5.64
CA SER A 15 13.11 -17.62 -6.96
C SER A 15 11.82 -17.93 -7.72
N GLN A 16 11.09 -18.98 -7.33
CA GLN A 16 9.80 -19.35 -7.90
C GLN A 16 8.63 -18.56 -7.30
N GLY A 17 8.88 -17.74 -6.29
CA GLY A 17 7.85 -17.07 -5.50
C GLY A 17 7.24 -17.98 -4.44
N LEU A 18 6.08 -17.55 -3.92
CA LEU A 18 5.25 -18.31 -2.99
C LEU A 18 3.90 -18.61 -3.65
N THR A 19 3.31 -19.76 -3.35
CA THR A 19 1.94 -20.08 -3.76
C THR A 19 0.91 -19.50 -2.79
N GLU A 20 -0.38 -19.54 -3.15
CA GLU A 20 -1.45 -19.05 -2.28
C GLU A 20 -1.52 -19.83 -0.95
N GLU A 21 -1.25 -21.14 -0.99
CA GLU A 21 -1.23 -22.01 0.20
C GLU A 21 -0.07 -21.70 1.14
N GLU A 22 1.00 -21.09 0.63
CA GLU A 22 2.17 -20.65 1.38
C GLU A 22 1.99 -19.24 1.97
N VAL A 23 0.83 -18.62 1.80
CA VAL A 23 0.50 -17.29 2.30
C VAL A 23 -0.71 -17.34 3.22
N HIS A 24 -0.55 -16.79 4.43
CA HIS A 24 -1.62 -16.60 5.39
C HIS A 24 -1.88 -15.12 5.61
N VAL A 25 -3.15 -14.71 5.51
CA VAL A 25 -3.59 -13.34 5.74
C VAL A 25 -4.39 -13.24 7.02
N ASP A 26 -3.96 -12.37 7.93
CA ASP A 26 -4.70 -11.98 9.14
C ASP A 26 -5.25 -10.56 8.97
N LEU A 27 -6.52 -10.46 8.58
CA LEU A 27 -7.24 -9.20 8.43
C LEU A 27 -7.97 -8.87 9.72
N SER A 28 -7.62 -7.76 10.37
CA SER A 28 -8.23 -7.39 11.65
C SER A 28 -8.19 -5.89 11.91
N PRO A 29 -9.22 -5.29 12.55
CA PRO A 29 -9.21 -3.88 12.94
C PRO A 29 -8.05 -3.46 13.84
N ARG A 30 -7.42 -4.41 14.57
CA ARG A 30 -6.23 -4.15 15.38
C ARG A 30 -5.01 -3.73 14.56
N TYR A 31 -5.04 -3.95 13.25
CA TYR A 31 -4.00 -3.57 12.30
C TYR A 31 -4.36 -2.30 11.51
N ASN A 32 -5.47 -1.63 11.87
CA ASN A 32 -5.81 -0.33 11.30
C ASN A 32 -4.85 0.75 11.79
N ARG A 33 -4.87 1.89 11.09
CA ARG A 33 -4.15 3.11 11.48
C ARG A 33 -4.58 3.53 12.89
N CYS A 34 -3.61 3.85 13.75
CA CYS A 34 -3.90 4.51 15.03
C CYS A 34 -4.35 5.95 14.78
N ARG A 35 -5.21 6.48 15.64
CA ARG A 35 -5.69 7.87 15.48
C ARG A 35 -4.88 8.79 16.35
N LEU A 36 -4.45 9.92 15.79
CA LEU A 36 -3.79 10.99 16.53
C LEU A 36 -4.81 12.12 16.72
N PRO A 37 -5.47 12.24 17.89
CA PRO A 37 -6.68 13.05 18.03
C PRO A 37 -6.54 14.51 17.55
N GLN A 38 -5.38 15.13 17.80
CA GLN A 38 -5.09 16.49 17.38
C GLN A 38 -4.93 16.66 15.86
N TYR A 39 -4.64 15.58 15.13
CA TYR A 39 -4.45 15.60 13.68
C TYR A 39 -5.71 15.17 12.91
N GLU A 40 -6.61 14.38 13.51
CA GLU A 40 -7.81 13.88 12.82
C GLU A 40 -8.67 14.98 12.17
N PRO A 41 -8.86 16.19 12.74
CA PRO A 41 -9.58 17.27 12.06
C PRO A 41 -8.91 17.73 10.76
N GLN A 42 -7.59 17.64 10.67
CA GLN A 42 -6.83 18.05 9.49
C GLN A 42 -7.07 17.12 8.30
N ILE A 43 -7.42 15.85 8.55
CA ILE A 43 -7.70 14.87 7.48
C ILE A 43 -8.85 15.34 6.58
N GLU A 44 -9.93 15.82 7.18
CA GLU A 44 -11.10 16.29 6.43
C GLU A 44 -10.76 17.58 5.67
N VAL A 45 -10.01 18.49 6.26
CA VAL A 45 -9.58 19.74 5.62
C VAL A 45 -8.75 19.47 4.36
N ILE A 46 -7.73 18.60 4.47
CA ILE A 46 -6.87 18.24 3.32
C ILE A 46 -7.71 17.58 2.21
N TRP A 47 -8.62 16.68 2.59
CA TRP A 47 -9.47 15.99 1.63
C TRP A 47 -10.40 16.94 0.88
N GLN A 48 -11.09 17.84 1.58
CA GLN A 48 -11.99 18.81 0.96
C GLN A 48 -11.26 19.77 0.03
N GLN A 49 -10.06 20.20 0.40
CA GLN A 49 -9.20 21.00 -0.48
C GLN A 49 -8.86 20.23 -1.76
N LYS A 50 -8.46 18.96 -1.65
CA LYS A 50 -8.12 18.13 -2.82
C LYS A 50 -9.32 17.86 -3.72
N CYS A 51 -10.50 17.60 -3.16
CA CYS A 51 -11.75 17.46 -3.92
C CYS A 51 -12.14 18.77 -4.63
N SER A 52 -11.86 19.93 -4.02
CA SER A 52 -12.11 21.23 -4.66
C SER A 52 -11.18 21.46 -5.85
N GLU A 53 -9.91 21.06 -5.75
CA GLU A 53 -8.94 21.12 -6.85
C GLU A 53 -9.23 20.10 -7.96
N LYS A 54 -9.72 18.92 -7.59
CA LYS A 54 -9.98 17.79 -8.51
C LYS A 54 -11.37 17.18 -8.20
N PRO A 55 -12.47 17.75 -8.74
CA PRO A 55 -13.84 17.35 -8.41
C PRO A 55 -14.22 15.91 -8.75
N TRP A 56 -13.43 15.23 -9.58
CA TRP A 56 -13.62 13.82 -9.94
C TRP A 56 -13.02 12.83 -8.94
N LEU A 57 -12.36 13.30 -7.88
CA LEU A 57 -11.86 12.42 -6.82
C LEU A 57 -13.01 11.82 -6.01
N PHE A 58 -12.87 10.55 -5.66
CA PHE A 58 -13.76 9.84 -4.76
C PHE A 58 -12.94 9.06 -3.73
N ASN A 59 -13.54 8.79 -2.57
CA ASN A 59 -12.88 8.01 -1.53
C ASN A 59 -13.14 6.50 -1.75
N GLY A 60 -12.09 5.73 -1.98
CA GLY A 60 -12.14 4.27 -2.10
C GLY A 60 -11.54 3.56 -0.89
N SER A 61 -12.17 2.45 -0.47
CA SER A 61 -11.65 1.58 0.60
C SER A 61 -10.43 0.80 0.13
N LYS A 62 -9.43 0.62 1.00
CA LYS A 62 -8.17 -0.07 0.70
C LYS A 62 -7.78 -1.01 1.86
N PHE A 63 -7.00 -2.04 1.55
CA PHE A 63 -6.29 -2.79 2.59
C PHE A 63 -5.12 -1.97 3.12
N ARG A 64 -4.89 -2.00 4.43
CA ARG A 64 -3.71 -1.40 5.07
C ARG A 64 -2.67 -2.48 5.34
N ILE A 65 -1.43 -2.28 4.91
CA ILE A 65 -0.33 -3.18 5.31
C ILE A 65 0.13 -2.82 6.72
N HIS A 66 0.19 -3.81 7.62
CA HIS A 66 0.73 -3.62 8.97
C HIS A 66 2.10 -4.28 9.13
N SER A 67 2.23 -5.54 8.73
CA SER A 67 3.50 -6.26 8.83
C SER A 67 3.50 -7.52 7.98
N VAL A 68 4.69 -7.93 7.55
CA VAL A 68 4.95 -9.19 6.86
C VAL A 68 5.96 -9.99 7.69
N SER A 69 5.76 -11.30 7.83
CA SER A 69 6.75 -12.18 8.47
C SER A 69 6.71 -13.59 7.90
N LEU A 70 7.86 -14.21 7.68
CA LEU A 70 7.96 -15.60 7.23
C LEU A 70 8.19 -16.53 8.43
N LYS A 71 7.38 -17.58 8.57
CA LYS A 71 7.54 -18.59 9.62
C LYS A 71 7.33 -19.98 9.05
N ARG A 72 8.36 -20.83 9.15
CA ARG A 72 8.31 -22.24 8.70
C ARG A 72 7.82 -22.39 7.24
N GLY A 73 8.29 -21.51 6.36
CA GLY A 73 7.90 -21.50 4.94
C GLY A 73 6.58 -20.80 4.62
N ILE A 74 5.77 -20.44 5.64
CA ILE A 74 4.50 -19.73 5.44
C ILE A 74 4.70 -18.23 5.66
N LEU A 75 4.28 -17.43 4.69
CA LEU A 75 4.27 -15.97 4.78
C LEU A 75 3.01 -15.49 5.49
N TYR A 76 3.19 -14.80 6.61
CA TYR A 76 2.10 -14.16 7.35
C TYR A 76 2.04 -12.68 7.01
N ILE A 77 0.92 -12.26 6.42
CA ILE A 77 0.62 -10.87 6.10
C ILE A 77 -0.48 -10.39 7.04
N ARG A 78 -0.19 -9.37 7.85
CA ARG A 78 -1.17 -8.72 8.73
C ARG A 78 -1.72 -7.49 8.05
N LEU A 79 -3.04 -7.46 7.86
CA LEU A 79 -3.73 -6.40 7.15
C LEU A 79 -4.77 -5.72 8.03
N GLY A 80 -4.86 -4.41 7.90
CA GLY A 80 -6.00 -3.62 8.37
C GLY A 80 -6.84 -3.12 7.19
N LEU A 81 -7.72 -2.18 7.48
CA LEU A 81 -8.47 -1.41 6.51
C LEU A 81 -8.09 0.07 6.60
N THR A 82 -8.09 0.72 5.45
CA THR A 82 -7.85 2.16 5.29
C THR A 82 -8.66 2.67 4.10
N CYS A 83 -8.46 3.92 3.70
CA CYS A 83 -9.09 4.49 2.52
C CYS A 83 -8.22 5.54 1.83
N TYR A 84 -8.58 5.88 0.60
CA TYR A 84 -7.85 6.84 -0.22
C TYR A 84 -7.78 8.24 0.42
N ARG A 85 -8.86 8.67 1.09
CA ARG A 85 -8.87 9.93 1.87
C ARG A 85 -7.77 9.94 2.91
N ASP A 86 -7.70 8.90 3.74
CA ASP A 86 -6.72 8.81 4.82
C ASP A 86 -5.29 8.74 4.25
N PHE A 87 -5.07 8.08 3.11
CA PHE A 87 -3.78 8.09 2.40
C PHE A 87 -3.36 9.49 1.98
N ILE A 88 -4.24 10.21 1.28
CA ILE A 88 -3.95 11.58 0.83
C ILE A 88 -3.62 12.50 2.01
N ALA A 89 -4.31 12.33 3.12
CA ALA A 89 -4.17 13.18 4.28
C ALA A 89 -3.12 12.71 5.31
N THR A 90 -2.44 11.58 5.10
CA THR A 90 -1.39 11.12 6.03
C THR A 90 -0.09 10.82 5.29
N ASN A 91 -0.09 9.84 4.39
CA ASN A 91 1.06 9.46 3.59
C ASN A 91 1.50 10.55 2.61
N TRP A 92 0.52 11.19 1.94
CA TRP A 92 0.78 12.21 0.92
C TRP A 92 0.75 13.65 1.48
N ALA A 93 0.47 13.80 2.77
CA ALA A 93 0.44 15.09 3.43
C ALA A 93 1.86 15.61 3.67
N LEU A 94 2.03 16.94 3.71
CA LEU A 94 3.31 17.58 4.05
C LEU A 94 3.77 17.20 5.47
N GLU A 95 2.81 16.88 6.34
CA GLU A 95 3.03 16.48 7.72
C GLU A 95 3.36 14.99 7.90
N ALA A 96 3.51 14.20 6.83
CA ALA A 96 3.88 12.78 6.94
C ALA A 96 5.14 12.55 7.82
N PRO A 97 6.23 13.34 7.71
CA PRO A 97 7.39 13.18 8.59
C PRO A 97 7.08 13.44 10.06
N PHE A 98 6.19 14.40 10.36
CA PHE A 98 5.73 14.67 11.72
C PHE A 98 4.94 13.48 12.27
N LEU A 99 3.99 12.93 11.49
CA LEU A 99 3.23 11.75 11.89
C LEU A 99 4.13 10.55 12.15
N GLN A 100 5.18 10.36 11.35
CA GLN A 100 6.16 9.30 11.54
C GLN A 100 6.96 9.47 12.82
N GLN A 101 7.47 10.67 13.08
CA GLN A 101 8.20 10.97 14.32
C GLN A 101 7.33 10.76 15.55
N GLN A 102 6.07 11.22 15.49
CA GLN A 102 5.11 11.06 16.58
C GLN A 102 4.76 9.58 16.79
N GLY A 103 4.58 8.80 15.72
CA GLY A 103 4.32 7.36 15.79
C GLY A 103 5.47 6.57 16.43
N LEU A 104 6.72 6.93 16.10
CA LEU A 104 7.89 6.35 16.78
C LEU A 104 7.91 6.70 18.27
N LYS A 105 7.62 7.95 18.61
CA LYS A 105 7.63 8.42 20.01
C LYS A 105 6.56 7.74 20.86
N ASP A 106 5.35 7.63 20.35
CA ASP A 106 4.19 7.16 21.12
C ASP A 106 4.05 5.64 21.13
N LEU A 107 4.40 5.00 20.01
CA LEU A 107 4.08 3.60 19.73
C LEU A 107 5.27 2.77 19.24
N GLY A 108 6.46 3.37 19.13
CA GLY A 108 7.65 2.69 18.60
C GLY A 108 7.51 2.28 17.12
N ASN A 109 6.58 2.90 16.38
CA ASN A 109 6.27 2.55 14.99
C ASN A 109 5.99 3.82 14.18
N SER A 110 6.88 4.15 13.24
CA SER A 110 6.73 5.31 12.36
C SER A 110 5.46 5.26 11.51
N GLN A 111 4.98 4.08 11.17
CA GLN A 111 3.83 3.92 10.28
C GLN A 111 2.49 3.92 11.06
N ALA A 112 2.53 4.03 12.40
CA ALA A 112 1.33 3.87 13.24
C ALA A 112 0.21 4.87 12.90
N TYR A 113 0.58 6.11 12.58
CA TYR A 113 -0.36 7.18 12.22
C TYR A 113 -0.54 7.36 10.71
N LEU A 114 0.02 6.46 9.89
CA LEU A 114 -0.11 6.48 8.43
C LEU A 114 -1.14 5.47 7.92
N ALA A 115 -1.79 5.81 6.81
CA ALA A 115 -2.82 4.98 6.19
C ALA A 115 -2.25 3.70 5.59
N GLU A 116 -1.05 3.74 5.01
CA GLU A 116 -0.29 2.59 4.46
C GLU A 116 -1.15 1.67 3.56
N PRO A 117 -1.80 2.19 2.49
CA PRO A 117 -2.56 1.34 1.58
C PRO A 117 -1.63 0.33 0.89
N LEU A 118 -2.04 -0.93 0.83
CA LEU A 118 -1.32 -2.00 0.14
C LEU A 118 -1.53 -1.87 -1.39
N GLY A 119 -0.44 -1.74 -2.14
CA GLY A 119 -0.39 -1.94 -3.60
C GLY A 119 0.01 -3.37 -3.98
N VAL A 120 -0.32 -3.78 -5.20
CA VAL A 120 0.12 -5.03 -5.83
C VAL A 120 0.60 -4.81 -7.27
N GLY A 121 1.88 -5.12 -7.50
CA GLY A 121 2.54 -4.89 -8.79
C GLY A 121 3.11 -6.16 -9.38
N ALA A 122 3.18 -6.21 -10.70
CA ALA A 122 3.68 -7.36 -11.44
C ALA A 122 4.77 -6.96 -12.43
N MET A 123 5.94 -7.60 -12.28
CA MET A 123 6.94 -7.60 -13.34
C MET A 123 6.53 -8.61 -14.42
N LEU A 124 5.86 -8.14 -15.46
CA LEU A 124 5.31 -8.99 -16.52
C LEU A 124 6.37 -9.31 -17.58
N HIS A 125 6.75 -10.58 -17.67
CA HIS A 125 7.75 -11.12 -18.60
C HIS A 125 7.08 -11.80 -19.80
N THR A 126 7.49 -11.44 -21.00
CA THR A 126 6.97 -12.01 -22.25
C THR A 126 7.83 -13.17 -22.75
N ILE A 127 7.28 -14.03 -23.62
CA ILE A 127 7.99 -15.19 -24.18
C ILE A 127 9.18 -14.81 -25.06
N ASP A 128 9.24 -13.57 -25.54
CA ASP A 128 10.35 -13.00 -26.31
C ASP A 128 11.33 -12.20 -25.44
N ASP A 129 11.37 -12.50 -24.13
CA ASP A 129 12.31 -11.99 -23.14
C ASP A 129 12.28 -10.46 -22.93
N LYS A 130 11.07 -9.88 -22.86
CA LYS A 130 10.86 -8.46 -22.57
C LYS A 130 10.01 -8.26 -21.33
N PHE A 131 10.17 -7.09 -20.71
CA PHE A 131 9.31 -6.63 -19.62
C PHE A 131 8.34 -5.56 -20.11
N VAL A 132 7.11 -5.62 -19.61
CA VAL A 132 6.05 -4.67 -19.94
C VAL A 132 6.10 -3.48 -18.99
N PHE A 133 6.16 -2.28 -19.58
CA PHE A 133 6.05 -1.01 -18.88
C PHE A 133 4.89 -0.19 -19.43
N LEU A 134 4.32 0.64 -18.58
CA LEU A 134 3.21 1.53 -18.89
C LEU A 134 3.67 2.98 -18.76
N ARG A 135 3.15 3.87 -19.62
CA ARG A 135 3.30 5.32 -19.47
C ARG A 135 2.03 5.87 -18.84
N ARG A 136 2.18 6.53 -17.70
CA ARG A 136 1.04 7.15 -17.00
C ARG A 136 0.57 8.39 -17.75
N SER A 137 -0.74 8.65 -17.68
CA SER A 137 -1.32 9.90 -18.18
C SER A 137 -0.75 11.10 -17.40
N GLN A 138 -0.80 12.29 -18.00
CA GLN A 138 -0.46 13.54 -17.32
C GLN A 138 -1.58 14.05 -16.39
N GLN A 139 -2.78 13.46 -16.47
CA GLN A 139 -3.99 13.94 -15.78
C GLN A 139 -4.38 13.11 -14.55
N VAL A 140 -3.46 12.31 -14.01
CA VAL A 140 -3.70 11.46 -12.83
C VAL A 140 -3.44 12.21 -11.51
N GLY A 141 -3.90 11.63 -10.40
CA GLY A 141 -3.66 12.16 -9.06
C GLY A 141 -2.20 12.07 -8.60
N GLU A 142 -1.50 11.04 -9.04
CA GLU A 142 -0.21 10.57 -8.51
C GLU A 142 0.74 10.21 -9.67
N ALA A 143 2.03 10.58 -9.56
CA ALA A 143 3.08 10.28 -10.55
C ALA A 143 2.70 10.55 -12.03
N PRO A 144 2.25 11.76 -12.40
CA PRO A 144 1.82 12.06 -13.77
C PRO A 144 2.99 11.88 -14.77
N GLY A 145 2.73 11.23 -15.90
CA GLY A 145 3.71 11.05 -16.97
C GLY A 145 4.85 10.06 -16.69
N GLN A 146 4.92 9.46 -15.50
CA GLN A 146 6.00 8.53 -15.16
C GLN A 146 5.85 7.16 -15.85
N ILE A 147 6.94 6.39 -15.85
CA ILE A 147 6.92 4.97 -16.24
C ILE A 147 6.47 4.15 -15.04
N ASP A 148 5.71 3.10 -15.31
CA ASP A 148 5.09 2.25 -14.32
C ASP A 148 5.07 0.79 -14.77
N ILE A 149 4.76 -0.12 -13.85
CA ILE A 149 4.46 -1.53 -14.16
C ILE A 149 2.96 -1.79 -14.05
N PRO A 150 2.44 -2.90 -14.61
CA PRO A 150 1.07 -3.32 -14.33
C PRO A 150 0.85 -3.56 -12.82
N GLY A 151 -0.19 -2.95 -12.25
CA GLY A 151 -0.51 -3.07 -10.83
C GLY A 151 -1.78 -2.32 -10.41
N GLY A 152 -2.04 -2.24 -9.11
CA GLY A 152 -3.09 -1.41 -8.55
C GLY A 152 -3.33 -1.60 -7.05
N HIS A 153 -4.20 -0.76 -6.47
CA HIS A 153 -4.55 -0.86 -5.05
C HIS A 153 -5.89 -1.59 -4.86
N PRO A 154 -5.88 -2.88 -4.45
CA PRO A 154 -7.10 -3.69 -4.35
C PRO A 154 -8.07 -3.12 -3.32
N GLU A 155 -9.37 -3.24 -3.64
CA GLU A 155 -10.45 -2.73 -2.79
C GLU A 155 -11.15 -3.87 -2.03
N PRO A 156 -11.25 -3.77 -0.70
CA PRO A 156 -12.03 -4.71 0.09
C PRO A 156 -13.51 -4.65 -0.31
N LYS A 157 -14.10 -5.79 -0.65
CA LYS A 157 -15.56 -5.92 -0.75
C LYS A 157 -16.14 -6.13 0.66
N THR A 158 -17.27 -5.51 0.98
CA THR A 158 -18.03 -5.80 2.19
C THR A 158 -18.50 -7.27 2.15
N CYS A 159 -17.79 -8.16 2.84
CA CYS A 159 -18.24 -9.54 3.02
C CYS A 159 -19.40 -9.60 4.01
N SER A 160 -20.63 -9.53 3.51
CA SER A 160 -21.86 -9.82 4.27
C SER A 160 -22.08 -11.32 4.47
N CYS A 161 -21.03 -12.11 4.78
CA CYS A 161 -21.14 -13.56 4.91
C CYS A 161 -20.80 -14.01 6.34
N PRO A 162 -21.60 -14.93 6.96
CA PRO A 162 -21.26 -15.53 8.23
C PRO A 162 -19.93 -16.31 8.15
N PRO A 163 -19.26 -16.55 9.29
CA PRO A 163 -17.92 -17.14 9.34
C PRO A 163 -17.96 -18.65 9.04
N THR A 164 -18.21 -19.03 7.78
CA THR A 164 -18.10 -20.42 7.32
C THR A 164 -17.60 -20.57 5.88
N SER A 165 -17.16 -19.50 5.21
CA SER A 165 -16.43 -19.65 3.95
C SER A 165 -15.22 -18.74 3.91
N THR A 166 -14.05 -19.36 3.85
CA THR A 166 -12.80 -18.74 3.41
C THR A 166 -13.04 -18.10 2.05
N SER A 167 -13.21 -16.78 2.03
CA SER A 167 -13.11 -16.01 0.80
C SER A 167 -11.63 -15.96 0.41
N SER A 168 -11.26 -16.80 -0.55
CA SER A 168 -9.95 -16.74 -1.20
C SER A 168 -9.83 -15.42 -1.96
N LEU A 169 -8.84 -14.61 -1.60
CA LEU A 169 -8.32 -13.61 -2.50
C LEU A 169 -7.48 -14.38 -3.52
N LEU A 170 -8.08 -14.69 -4.67
CA LEU A 170 -7.41 -15.37 -5.78
C LEU A 170 -6.14 -14.59 -6.18
N VAL A 171 -4.96 -15.13 -5.86
CA VAL A 171 -3.68 -14.64 -6.38
C VAL A 171 -3.13 -15.76 -7.26
N ASN A 172 -3.54 -15.78 -8.53
CA ASN A 172 -3.18 -16.84 -9.45
C ASN A 172 -1.93 -16.49 -10.27
N SER A 173 -0.93 -17.39 -10.20
CA SER A 173 0.19 -17.67 -11.11
C SER A 173 1.30 -16.63 -11.37
N ARG A 174 2.52 -16.96 -10.93
CA ARG A 174 3.84 -16.48 -11.45
C ARG A 174 4.03 -14.97 -11.51
N PHE A 175 3.91 -14.30 -10.37
CA PHE A 175 4.27 -12.88 -10.26
C PHE A 175 5.29 -12.68 -9.14
N ALA A 176 6.36 -11.94 -9.42
CA ALA A 176 7.16 -11.33 -8.38
C ALA A 176 6.36 -10.14 -7.83
N THR A 177 5.57 -10.38 -6.78
CA THR A 177 4.84 -9.32 -6.09
C THR A 177 5.82 -8.53 -5.25
N ALA A 178 6.05 -7.27 -5.60
CA ALA A 178 6.77 -6.34 -4.75
C ALA A 178 5.77 -5.59 -3.87
N ILE A 179 5.89 -5.73 -2.55
CA ILE A 179 5.17 -4.90 -1.58
C ILE A 179 6.06 -3.70 -1.31
N SER A 180 5.75 -2.53 -1.87
CA SER A 180 6.48 -1.29 -1.63
C SER A 180 5.79 -0.45 -0.56
N MET A 181 6.53 -0.01 0.46
CA MET A 181 6.10 1.06 1.37
C MET A 181 6.91 2.31 1.08
N TYR A 182 6.22 3.44 1.03
CA TYR A 182 6.78 4.75 0.78
C TYR A 182 7.61 5.26 1.98
N SER A 183 8.80 5.79 1.69
CA SER A 183 9.58 6.62 2.62
C SER A 183 9.50 8.08 2.13
N PRO A 184 8.92 9.03 2.90
CA PRO A 184 8.73 10.42 2.47
C PRO A 184 10.00 11.27 2.42
N LEU A 185 11.18 10.65 2.54
CA LEU A 185 12.44 11.39 2.49
C LEU A 185 12.83 11.62 1.03
N SER A 186 12.35 12.76 0.53
CA SER A 186 12.84 13.54 -0.61
C SER A 186 12.78 12.89 -1.98
N SER A 187 11.73 13.21 -2.76
CA SER A 187 11.78 13.62 -4.19
C SER A 187 10.49 13.22 -4.95
N PRO A 188 10.00 13.98 -5.95
CA PRO A 188 8.87 13.59 -6.80
C PRO A 188 9.14 12.43 -7.79
N TYR A 189 10.24 11.67 -7.62
CA TYR A 189 10.73 10.68 -8.59
C TYR A 189 10.71 9.22 -8.07
N SER A 190 9.93 8.91 -7.04
CA SER A 190 9.86 7.56 -6.50
C SER A 190 8.91 6.65 -7.30
N LEU A 191 9.44 5.53 -7.81
CA LEU A 191 8.66 4.43 -8.37
C LEU A 191 7.79 3.81 -7.27
N GLN A 192 6.52 4.21 -7.23
CA GLN A 192 5.50 3.48 -6.50
C GLN A 192 5.11 2.26 -7.31
N LEU A 193 5.36 1.10 -6.75
CA LEU A 193 4.84 -0.17 -7.27
C LEU A 193 3.37 -0.20 -6.89
N TYR A 194 2.53 0.17 -7.86
CA TYR A 194 1.09 -0.08 -7.84
C TYR A 194 0.83 -1.52 -7.54
#